data_AF-A0A3M3B1M7-F1
#
_entry.id   AF-A0A3M3B1M7-F1
#
_cell.length_a   1.000
_cell.length_b   1.000
_cell.length_c   1.000
_cell.angle_alpha   90.00
_cell.angle_beta   90.00
_cell.angle_gamma   90.00
#
_symmetry.space_group_name_H-M   'P 1'
#
loop_
_entity.id
_entity.type
_entity.pdbx_description
1 polymer ?
#
loop_
_entity_poly.entity_id
_entity_poly.type
_entity_poly.pdbx_seq_one_letter_code
_entity_poly.pdbx_strand_id
1 'polypeptide(L)'
;MQAQHIIILVGIGVCFLLLTAFIERTIKRAIRRSYLAGKSAGIADSSVRIDALNAEIAMLARDRETLLLTIELKDLGIEHMKAQLSSGNTGSLTKADLQVLSDTAVTLGLAHKTWVHVKGTGPWCNRATTQLQQLNALVLRVLGEIRGANELSESQTDVGKAA
;
A
#
# COMPACT_ATOMS: atom_id res chain seq x y z
N MET A 1 -86.43 -43.47 30.15
CA MET A 1 -85.62 -42.26 29.87
C MET A 1 -84.12 -42.45 30.12
N GLN A 2 -83.69 -43.40 30.97
CA GLN A 2 -82.27 -43.62 31.32
C GLN A 2 -81.39 -44.16 30.16
N ALA A 3 -81.93 -45.02 29.28
CA ALA A 3 -81.17 -45.61 28.16
C ALA A 3 -80.79 -44.61 27.05
N GLN A 4 -81.62 -43.60 26.77
CA GLN A 4 -81.32 -42.56 25.77
C GLN A 4 -80.16 -41.67 26.22
N HIS A 5 -80.10 -41.30 27.51
CA HIS A 5 -78.99 -40.53 28.05
C HIS A 5 -77.66 -41.29 28.00
N ILE A 6 -77.69 -42.62 28.21
CA ILE A 6 -76.50 -43.47 28.11
C ILE A 6 -75.98 -43.52 26.66
N ILE A 7 -76.87 -43.69 25.66
CA ILE A 7 -76.48 -43.73 24.25
C ILE A 7 -75.86 -42.40 23.79
N ILE A 8 -76.45 -41.27 24.19
CA ILE A 8 -75.92 -39.95 23.86
C ILE A 8 -74.55 -39.74 24.50
N LEU A 9 -74.37 -40.15 25.75
CA LEU A 9 -73.11 -39.97 26.48
C LEU A 9 -71.98 -40.82 25.87
N VAL A 10 -72.27 -42.06 25.44
CA VAL A 10 -71.33 -42.92 24.71
C VAL A 10 -70.99 -42.32 23.34
N GLY A 11 -71.99 -41.83 22.60
CA GLY A 11 -71.79 -41.20 21.30
C GLY A 11 -70.89 -39.95 21.36
N ILE A 12 -71.10 -39.10 22.38
CA ILE A 12 -70.25 -37.93 22.64
C ILE A 12 -68.82 -38.37 23.02
N GLY A 13 -68.68 -39.40 23.87
CA GLY A 13 -67.37 -39.93 24.24
C GLY A 13 -66.57 -40.45 23.04
N VAL A 14 -67.21 -41.22 22.17
CA VAL A 14 -66.57 -41.71 20.92
C VAL A 14 -66.24 -40.55 19.97
N CYS A 15 -67.16 -39.59 19.81
CA CYS A 15 -66.93 -38.42 18.98
C CYS A 15 -65.72 -37.61 19.48
N PHE A 16 -65.61 -37.40 20.79
CA PHE A 16 -64.50 -36.68 21.41
C PHE A 16 -63.17 -37.41 21.25
N LEU A 17 -63.15 -38.74 21.39
CA LEU A 17 -61.96 -39.56 21.16
C LEU A 17 -61.48 -39.46 19.70
N LEU A 18 -62.41 -39.54 18.73
CA LEU A 18 -62.07 -39.41 17.31
C LEU A 18 -61.54 -38.01 16.98
N LEU A 19 -62.14 -36.96 17.54
CA LEU A 19 -61.68 -35.57 17.41
C LEU A 19 -60.25 -35.41 17.95
N THR A 20 -59.99 -35.94 19.14
CA THR A 20 -58.68 -35.88 19.78
C THR A 20 -57.62 -36.61 18.96
N ALA A 21 -57.92 -37.83 18.50
CA ALA A 21 -57.02 -38.59 17.65
C ALA A 21 -56.75 -37.91 16.29
N PHE A 22 -57.76 -37.25 15.72
CA PHE A 22 -57.61 -36.49 14.48
C PHE A 22 -56.71 -35.27 14.70
N ILE A 23 -56.94 -34.49 15.75
CA ILE A 23 -56.13 -33.32 16.10
C ILE A 23 -54.67 -33.74 16.32
N GLU A 24 -54.41 -34.79 17.10
CA GLU A 24 -53.05 -35.28 17.34
C GLU A 24 -52.34 -35.67 16.04
N ARG A 25 -53.04 -36.35 15.13
CA ARG A 25 -52.50 -36.76 13.83
C ARG A 25 -52.18 -35.57 12.94
N THR A 26 -53.03 -34.54 12.92
CA THR A 26 -52.80 -33.32 12.14
C THR A 26 -51.63 -32.51 12.68
N ILE A 27 -51.53 -32.35 14.01
CA ILE A 27 -50.44 -31.64 14.67
C ILE A 27 -49.10 -32.34 14.42
N LYS A 28 -49.01 -33.66 14.65
CA LYS A 28 -47.77 -34.41 14.40
C LYS A 28 -47.33 -34.34 12.94
N ARG A 29 -48.28 -34.36 12.00
CA ARG A 29 -47.99 -34.22 10.57
C ARG A 29 -47.47 -32.83 10.23
N ALA A 30 -48.08 -31.79 10.79
CA ALA A 30 -47.65 -30.41 10.59
C ALA A 30 -46.23 -30.18 11.14
N ILE A 31 -45.95 -30.64 12.36
CA ILE A 31 -44.63 -30.51 13.01
C ILE A 31 -43.55 -31.25 12.20
N ARG A 32 -43.81 -32.48 11.74
CA ARG A 32 -42.83 -33.21 10.92
C ARG A 32 -42.54 -32.48 9.61
N ARG A 33 -43.57 -31.91 8.98
CA ARG A 33 -43.43 -31.22 7.69
C ARG A 33 -42.69 -29.89 7.85
N SER A 34 -42.98 -29.12 8.89
CA SER A 34 -42.27 -27.87 9.19
C SER A 34 -40.82 -28.12 9.59
N TYR A 35 -40.55 -29.16 10.38
CA TYR A 35 -39.18 -29.55 10.74
C TYR A 35 -38.35 -29.95 9.52
N LEU A 36 -38.91 -30.78 8.62
CA LEU A 36 -38.21 -31.18 7.40
C LEU A 36 -37.96 -29.99 6.47
N ALA A 37 -38.97 -29.12 6.27
CA ALA A 37 -38.84 -27.92 5.46
C ALA A 37 -37.82 -26.94 6.04
N GLY A 38 -37.82 -26.74 7.36
CA GLY A 38 -36.87 -25.91 8.07
C GLY A 38 -35.44 -26.46 7.98
N LYS A 39 -35.27 -27.78 8.13
CA LYS A 39 -33.97 -28.43 7.98
C LYS A 39 -33.44 -28.30 6.55
N SER A 40 -34.27 -28.52 5.52
CA SER A 40 -33.85 -28.37 4.13
C SER A 40 -33.52 -26.92 3.78
N ALA A 41 -34.33 -25.97 4.27
CA ALA A 41 -34.08 -24.54 4.04
C ALA A 41 -32.77 -24.10 4.71
N GLY A 42 -32.51 -24.54 5.94
CA GLY A 42 -31.26 -24.25 6.64
C GLY A 42 -30.02 -24.84 5.96
N ILE A 43 -30.13 -26.07 5.42
CA ILE A 43 -29.04 -26.69 4.65
C ILE A 43 -28.80 -25.91 3.34
N ALA A 44 -29.86 -25.52 2.63
CA ALA A 44 -29.74 -24.76 1.39
C ALA A 44 -29.15 -23.35 1.63
N ASP A 45 -29.57 -22.66 2.68
CA ASP A 45 -28.98 -21.38 3.07
C ASP A 45 -27.49 -21.53 3.42
N SER A 46 -27.16 -22.54 4.22
CA SER A 46 -25.77 -22.83 4.57
C SER A 46 -24.92 -23.17 3.35
N SER A 47 -25.43 -23.93 2.38
CA SER A 47 -24.67 -24.26 1.18
C SER A 47 -24.42 -23.02 0.33
N VAL A 48 -25.42 -22.16 0.15
CA VAL A 48 -25.26 -20.89 -0.59
C VAL A 48 -24.21 -20.00 0.08
N ARG A 49 -24.20 -19.92 1.41
CA ARG A 49 -23.19 -19.16 2.16
C ARG A 49 -21.78 -19.74 2.02
N ILE A 50 -21.65 -21.07 2.02
CA ILE A 50 -20.37 -21.75 1.81
C ILE A 50 -19.85 -21.49 0.38
N ASP A 51 -20.74 -21.56 -0.62
CA ASP A 51 -20.36 -21.29 -2.01
C ASP A 51 -19.92 -19.83 -2.20
N ALA A 52 -20.62 -18.88 -1.57
CA ALA A 52 -20.23 -17.47 -1.56
C ALA A 52 -18.85 -17.25 -0.91
N LEU A 53 -18.63 -17.84 0.27
CA LEU A 53 -17.34 -17.77 0.96
C LEU A 53 -16.21 -18.40 0.13
N ASN A 54 -16.45 -19.52 -0.53
CA ASN A 54 -15.46 -20.15 -1.41
C ASN A 54 -15.13 -19.25 -2.61
N ALA A 55 -16.13 -18.57 -3.18
CA ALA A 55 -15.91 -17.61 -4.27
C ALA A 55 -15.09 -16.39 -3.80
N GLU A 56 -15.36 -15.88 -2.60
CA GLU A 56 -14.58 -14.79 -1.98
C GLU A 56 -13.14 -15.21 -1.70
N ILE A 57 -12.90 -16.42 -1.18
CA ILE A 57 -11.55 -16.98 -0.96
C ILE A 57 -10.79 -17.08 -2.28
N ALA A 58 -11.44 -17.55 -3.35
CA ALA A 58 -10.82 -17.65 -4.68
C ALA A 58 -10.53 -16.28 -5.30
N MET A 59 -11.34 -15.26 -5.00
CA MET A 59 -11.07 -13.87 -5.39
C MET A 59 -9.86 -13.32 -4.63
N LEU A 60 -9.84 -13.48 -3.30
CA LEU A 60 -8.76 -13.01 -2.44
C LEU A 60 -7.41 -13.66 -2.81
N ALA A 61 -7.41 -14.94 -3.19
CA ALA A 61 -6.20 -15.63 -3.63
C ALA A 61 -5.61 -15.00 -4.91
N ARG A 62 -6.46 -14.63 -5.88
CA ARG A 62 -6.05 -13.94 -7.11
C ARG A 62 -5.54 -12.53 -6.85
N ASP A 63 -6.20 -11.79 -5.97
CA ASP A 63 -5.77 -10.45 -5.58
C ASP A 63 -4.39 -10.49 -4.90
N ARG A 64 -4.16 -11.47 -4.02
CA ARG A 64 -2.86 -11.68 -3.38
C ARG A 64 -1.76 -11.96 -4.40
N GLU A 65 -2.01 -12.82 -5.38
CA GLU A 65 -1.04 -13.11 -6.44
C GLU A 65 -0.70 -11.85 -7.26
N THR A 66 -1.73 -11.06 -7.61
CA THR A 66 -1.56 -9.78 -8.33
C THR A 66 -0.74 -8.78 -7.53
N LEU A 67 -0.99 -8.68 -6.22
CA LEU A 67 -0.22 -7.83 -5.32
C LEU A 67 1.25 -8.27 -5.24
N LEU A 68 1.52 -9.56 -5.15
CA LEU A 68 2.89 -10.09 -5.12
C LEU A 68 3.66 -9.75 -6.41
N LEU A 69 3.04 -9.97 -7.57
CA LEU A 69 3.64 -9.60 -8.86
C LEU A 69 3.93 -8.09 -8.94
N THR A 70 3.02 -7.27 -8.42
CA THR A 70 3.19 -5.81 -8.40
C THR A 70 4.33 -5.38 -7.49
N ILE A 71 4.50 -6.05 -6.34
CA ILE A 71 5.61 -5.78 -5.41
C ILE A 71 6.93 -6.18 -6.08
N GLU A 72 7.02 -7.38 -6.65
CA GLU A 72 8.24 -7.87 -7.31
C GLU A 72 8.67 -6.94 -8.46
N LEU A 73 7.71 -6.47 -9.27
CA LEU A 73 7.99 -5.52 -10.34
C LEU A 73 8.53 -4.18 -9.79
N LYS A 74 7.99 -3.70 -8.67
CA LYS A 74 8.46 -2.47 -8.03
C LYS A 74 9.85 -2.64 -7.42
N ASP A 75 10.13 -3.78 -6.81
CA ASP A 75 11.44 -4.09 -6.24
C ASP A 75 12.51 -4.16 -7.34
N LEU A 76 12.20 -4.77 -8.48
CA LEU A 76 13.07 -4.73 -9.68
C LEU A 76 13.30 -3.31 -10.17
N GLY A 77 12.25 -2.47 -10.18
CA GLY A 77 12.36 -1.05 -10.52
C GLY A 77 13.29 -0.30 -9.56
N ILE A 78 13.18 -0.54 -8.26
CA ILE A 78 14.04 0.07 -7.24
C ILE A 78 15.48 -0.39 -7.41
N GLU A 79 15.73 -1.68 -7.58
CA GLU A 79 17.09 -2.20 -7.79
C GLU A 79 17.71 -1.67 -9.10
N HIS A 80 16.90 -1.51 -10.16
CA HIS A 80 17.37 -0.87 -11.39
C HIS A 80 17.75 0.59 -11.16
N MET A 81 16.90 1.38 -10.48
CA MET A 81 17.20 2.79 -10.16
C MET A 81 18.41 2.91 -9.24
N LYS A 82 18.55 2.02 -8.27
CA LYS A 82 19.72 1.94 -7.38
C LYS A 82 20.98 1.61 -8.17
N ALA A 83 20.94 0.64 -9.08
CA ALA A 83 22.05 0.33 -9.98
C ALA A 83 22.38 1.51 -10.89
N GLN A 84 21.38 2.25 -11.40
CA GLN A 84 21.62 3.49 -12.15
C GLN A 84 22.25 4.59 -11.30
N LEU A 85 21.86 4.75 -10.03
CA LEU A 85 22.47 5.72 -9.12
C LEU A 85 23.89 5.31 -8.73
N SER A 86 24.16 4.02 -8.58
CA SER A 86 25.51 3.50 -8.26
C SER A 86 26.45 3.46 -9.47
N SER A 87 25.93 3.22 -10.69
CA SER A 87 26.71 3.22 -11.94
C SER A 87 26.79 4.60 -12.59
N GLY A 88 25.81 5.46 -12.30
CA GLY A 88 25.83 6.88 -12.56
C GLY A 88 26.94 7.49 -11.73
N ASN A 89 28.15 7.45 -12.30
CA ASN A 89 29.26 8.30 -11.92
C ASN A 89 28.73 9.74 -11.88
N THR A 90 28.27 10.17 -10.70
CA THR A 90 28.15 11.56 -10.32
C THR A 90 29.56 12.07 -10.38
N GLY A 91 30.02 12.44 -11.58
CA GLY A 91 31.42 12.65 -11.92
C GLY A 91 32.09 13.39 -10.79
N SER A 92 32.82 12.63 -9.96
CA SER A 92 33.29 13.19 -8.70
C SER A 92 34.21 14.32 -9.10
N LEU A 93 33.94 15.53 -8.59
CA LEU A 93 34.73 16.70 -8.93
C LEU A 93 36.21 16.35 -8.67
N THR A 94 37.00 16.25 -9.72
CA THR A 94 38.39 15.86 -9.58
C THR A 94 39.18 17.03 -9.02
N LYS A 95 40.38 16.76 -8.51
CA LYS A 95 41.31 17.84 -8.11
C LYS A 95 41.59 18.81 -9.26
N ALA A 96 41.58 18.33 -10.51
CA ALA A 96 41.75 19.17 -11.69
C ALA A 96 40.55 20.12 -11.89
N ASP A 97 39.32 19.63 -11.68
CA ASP A 97 38.12 20.45 -11.79
C ASP A 97 38.08 21.55 -10.72
N LEU A 98 38.47 21.23 -9.48
CA LEU A 98 38.63 22.22 -8.41
C LEU A 98 39.71 23.25 -8.73
N GLN A 99 40.82 22.83 -9.35
CA GLN A 99 41.87 23.72 -9.77
C GLN A 99 41.39 24.70 -10.86
N VAL A 100 40.65 24.21 -11.87
CA VAL A 100 40.07 25.05 -12.92
C VAL A 100 39.10 26.09 -12.33
N LEU A 101 38.26 25.71 -11.36
CA LEU A 101 37.37 26.64 -10.67
C LEU A 101 38.16 27.70 -9.89
N SER A 102 39.22 27.31 -9.19
CA SER A 102 40.11 28.23 -8.47
C SER A 102 40.80 29.20 -9.43
N ASP A 103 41.37 28.71 -10.53
CA ASP A 103 42.06 29.53 -11.52
C ASP A 103 41.09 30.50 -12.22
N THR A 104 39.85 30.05 -12.45
CA THR A 104 38.78 30.91 -12.98
C THR A 104 38.41 32.03 -12.00
N ALA A 105 38.32 31.73 -10.70
CA ALA A 105 38.05 32.74 -9.67
C ALA A 105 39.19 33.78 -9.59
N VAL A 106 40.45 33.32 -9.64
CA VAL A 106 41.63 34.20 -9.66
C VAL A 106 41.61 35.08 -10.91
N THR A 107 41.31 34.50 -12.07
CA THR A 107 41.26 35.21 -13.36
C THR A 107 40.16 36.28 -13.36
N LEU A 108 38.96 35.95 -12.87
CA LEU A 108 37.85 36.92 -12.74
C LEU A 108 38.19 38.04 -11.74
N GLY A 109 38.83 37.70 -10.62
CA GLY A 109 39.29 38.67 -9.63
C GLY A 109 40.36 39.61 -10.20
N LEU A 110 41.29 39.10 -11.00
CA LEU A 110 42.31 39.89 -11.67
C LEU A 110 41.70 40.78 -12.76
N ALA A 111 40.78 40.23 -13.58
CA ALA A 111 40.08 40.98 -14.62
C ALA A 111 39.29 42.15 -14.02
N HIS A 112 38.57 41.92 -12.91
CA HIS A 112 37.89 42.99 -12.17
C HIS A 112 38.86 44.09 -11.71
N LYS A 113 39.96 43.71 -11.05
CA LYS A 113 40.98 44.67 -10.56
C LYS A 113 41.61 45.48 -11.68
N THR A 114 41.87 44.86 -12.82
CA THR A 114 42.47 45.55 -13.98
C THR A 114 41.47 46.50 -14.63
N TRP A 115 40.23 46.06 -14.82
CA TRP A 115 39.22 46.85 -15.49
C TRP A 115 38.68 48.00 -14.64
N VAL A 116 38.73 47.94 -13.31
CA VAL A 116 38.20 49.01 -12.46
C VAL A 116 38.89 50.38 -12.69
N HIS A 117 40.12 50.36 -13.20
CA HIS A 117 40.92 51.55 -13.48
C HIS A 117 40.78 52.06 -14.92
N VAL A 118 40.05 51.36 -15.79
CA VAL A 118 39.86 51.74 -17.19
C VAL A 118 38.51 52.45 -17.34
N LYS A 119 38.46 53.61 -17.99
CA LYS A 119 37.18 54.29 -18.25
C LYS A 119 36.33 53.47 -19.24
N GLY A 120 35.05 53.30 -18.94
CA GLY A 120 34.07 52.63 -19.82
C GLY A 120 33.92 51.11 -19.62
N THR A 121 34.70 50.50 -18.72
CA THR A 121 34.66 49.05 -18.43
C THR A 121 33.73 48.66 -17.28
N GLY A 122 32.96 49.60 -16.71
CA GLY A 122 32.03 49.35 -15.60
C GLY A 122 31.11 48.13 -15.77
N PRO A 123 30.49 47.90 -16.94
CA PRO A 123 29.69 46.69 -17.19
C PRO A 123 30.48 45.38 -17.07
N TRP A 124 31.75 45.39 -17.48
CA TRP A 124 32.65 44.24 -17.42
C TRP A 124 33.12 43.95 -15.99
N CYS A 125 33.38 45.00 -15.21
CA CYS A 125 33.63 44.88 -13.77
C CYS A 125 32.43 44.25 -13.07
N ASN A 126 31.22 44.78 -13.28
CA ASN A 126 30.01 44.25 -12.66
C ASN A 126 29.79 42.78 -13.04
N ARG A 127 29.98 42.42 -14.32
CA ARG A 127 29.86 41.03 -14.78
C ARG A 127 30.88 40.11 -14.11
N ALA A 128 32.15 40.53 -14.03
CA ALA A 128 33.20 39.74 -13.38
C ALA A 128 32.88 39.48 -11.91
N THR A 129 32.38 40.49 -11.19
CA THR A 129 31.98 40.36 -9.78
C THR A 129 30.79 39.42 -9.61
N THR A 130 29.76 39.54 -10.45
CA THR A 130 28.60 38.65 -10.42
C THR A 130 28.98 37.20 -10.72
N GLN A 131 29.83 36.97 -11.74
CA GLN A 131 30.30 35.63 -12.08
C GLN A 131 31.14 35.02 -10.97
N LEU A 132 31.98 35.82 -10.29
CA LEU A 132 32.77 35.37 -9.15
C LEU A 132 31.89 34.98 -7.96
N GLN A 133 30.83 35.75 -7.67
CA GLN A 133 29.85 35.39 -6.64
C GLN A 133 29.09 34.10 -6.96
N GLN A 134 28.64 33.94 -8.20
CA GLN A 134 27.97 32.71 -8.66
C GLN A 134 28.88 31.49 -8.57
N LEU A 135 30.13 31.65 -8.97
CA LEU A 135 31.15 30.59 -8.90
C LEU A 135 31.38 30.14 -7.45
N ASN A 136 31.54 31.09 -6.52
CA ASN A 136 31.69 30.78 -5.10
C ASN A 136 30.46 30.07 -4.52
N ALA A 137 29.25 30.50 -4.90
CA ALA A 137 28.01 29.85 -4.47
C ALA A 137 27.90 28.41 -4.99
N LEU A 138 28.34 28.15 -6.22
CA LEU A 138 28.37 26.82 -6.81
C LEU A 138 29.38 25.92 -6.08
N VAL A 139 30.59 26.42 -5.83
CA VAL A 139 31.64 25.68 -5.09
C VAL A 139 31.15 25.30 -3.69
N LEU A 140 30.51 26.21 -2.96
CA LEU A 140 29.97 25.92 -1.63
C LEU A 140 28.86 24.86 -1.66
N ARG A 141 27.97 24.92 -2.66
CA ARG A 141 26.90 23.92 -2.84
C ARG A 141 27.48 22.53 -3.11
N VAL A 142 28.42 22.44 -4.06
CA VAL A 142 29.09 21.18 -4.41
C VAL A 142 29.87 20.61 -3.22
N LEU A 143 30.60 21.44 -2.47
CA LEU A 143 31.30 21.00 -1.26
C LEU A 143 30.34 20.54 -0.15
N GLY A 144 29.17 21.18 -0.04
CA GLY A 144 28.11 20.76 0.87
C GLY A 144 27.50 19.41 0.49
N GLU A 145 27.20 19.20 -0.80
CA GLU A 145 26.67 17.94 -1.33
C GLU A 145 27.67 16.78 -1.17
N ILE A 146 28.96 17.01 -1.47
CA ILE A 146 30.01 16.00 -1.27
C ILE A 146 30.15 15.62 0.21
N ARG A 147 30.08 16.61 1.12
CA ARG A 147 30.18 16.35 2.56
C ARG A 147 28.98 15.57 3.09
N GLY A 148 27.76 15.94 2.68
CA GLY A 148 26.54 15.23 3.05
C GLY A 148 26.51 13.80 2.51
N ALA A 149 27.06 13.57 1.31
CA ALA A 149 27.21 12.22 0.75
C ALA A 149 28.19 11.35 1.55
N ASN A 150 29.30 11.92 2.04
CA ASN A 150 30.25 11.19 2.89
C ASN A 150 29.68 10.81 4.26
N GLU A 151 28.92 11.71 4.92
CA GLU A 151 28.27 11.41 6.21
C GLU A 151 27.24 10.27 6.10
N LEU A 152 26.48 10.22 4.99
CA LEU A 152 25.56 9.12 4.71
C LEU A 152 26.28 7.78 4.43
N SER A 153 27.46 7.82 3.81
CA SER A 153 28.27 6.62 3.55
C SER A 153 28.89 6.05 4.83
N GLU A 154 29.33 6.90 5.77
CA GLU A 154 29.87 6.45 7.06
C GLU A 154 28.78 5.84 7.96
N SER A 155 27.57 6.43 7.99
CA SER A 155 26.45 5.91 8.77
C SER A 155 25.99 4.51 8.34
N GLN A 156 26.08 4.17 7.03
CA GLN A 156 25.73 2.83 6.55
C GLN A 156 26.80 1.76 6.87
N THR A 157 28.06 2.16 7.06
CA THR A 157 29.15 1.22 7.34
C THR A 157 29.14 0.74 8.80
N ASP A 158 28.59 1.54 9.70
CA ASP A 158 28.55 1.23 11.14
C ASP A 158 27.42 0.24 11.51
N VAL A 159 26.33 0.22 10.75
CA VAL A 159 25.22 -0.73 10.96
C VAL A 159 25.60 -2.17 10.55
N GLY A 160 26.54 -2.33 9.61
CA GLY A 160 26.98 -3.65 9.11
C GLY A 160 28.00 -4.39 10.00
N LYS A 161 28.51 -3.77 11.07
CA LYS A 161 29.53 -4.37 11.97
C LYS A 161 28.99 -4.87 13.31
N ALA A 162 27.69 -4.70 13.57
CA ALA A 162 27.05 -5.06 14.83
C ALA A 162 26.20 -6.35 14.77
N ALA A 163 26.42 -7.22 13.78
CA ALA A 163 25.73 -8.51 13.64
C ALA A 163 26.72 -9.69 13.64
#